data_AF-A0A1V5HFZ9-F1
#
_entry.id   AF-A0A1V5HFZ9-F1
#
_cell.length_a   1.000
_cell.length_b   1.000
_cell.length_c   1.000
_cell.angle_alpha   90.00
_cell.angle_beta   90.00
_cell.angle_gamma   90.00
#
_symmetry.space_group_name_H-M   'P 1'
#
loop_
_entity.id
_entity.type
_entity.pdbx_description
1 polymer ?
#
loop_
_entity_poly.entity_id
_entity_poly.type
_entity_poly.pdbx_seq_one_letter_code
_entity_poly.pdbx_strand_id
1 'polypeptide(L)' 'MDTFYGKKWAISYEADLAGNAFLGGNDVALMAIPEPASLALLALAGLLALRRRARNA' A
#
# COMPACT_ATOMS: atom_id res chain seq x y z
N MET A 1 17.59 -2.42 3.63
CA MET A 1 16.44 -1.70 3.04
C MET A 1 15.66 -1.18 4.22
N ASP A 2 15.55 0.14 4.35
CA ASP A 2 15.14 0.79 5.60
C ASP A 2 13.62 0.73 5.80
N THR A 3 13.13 -0.43 6.23
CA THR A 3 11.73 -0.65 6.61
C THR A 3 11.60 -0.69 8.12
N PHE A 4 10.60 0.00 8.66
CA PHE A 4 10.24 -0.04 10.08
C PHE A 4 8.85 -0.66 10.22
N TYR A 5 8.73 -1.70 11.05
CA TYR A 5 7.51 -2.48 11.24
C TYR A 5 6.92 -3.04 9.93
N GLY A 6 7.79 -3.50 9.02
CA GLY A 6 7.38 -4.06 7.72
C GLY A 6 6.74 -3.03 6.78
N LYS A 7 6.94 -1.73 7.02
CA LYS A 7 6.46 -0.66 6.14
C LYS A 7 7.58 0.30 5.80
N LYS A 8 7.49 0.90 4.61
CA LYS A 8 8.25 2.09 4.24
C LYS A 8 7.48 3.31 4.72
N TRP A 9 8.20 4.35 5.11
CA TRP A 9 7.62 5.56 5.65
C TRP A 9 8.12 6.79 4.87
N ALA A 10 7.26 7.77 4.70
CA ALA A 10 7.59 9.10 4.21
C ALA A 10 7.14 10.15 5.23
N ILE A 11 7.89 11.25 5.31
CA ILE A 11 7.50 12.44 6.07
C ILE A 11 6.78 13.38 5.10
N SER A 12 5.57 13.83 5.46
CA SER A 12 4.85 14.91 4.78
C SER A 12 4.91 16.18 5.62
N TYR A 13 5.07 17.32 4.94
CA TYR A 13 5.02 18.67 5.52
C TYR A 13 3.80 19.47 5.03
N GLU A 14 2.94 18.84 4.23
CA GLU A 14 1.72 19.43 3.68
C GLU A 14 0.46 18.82 4.30
N ALA A 15 0.59 18.09 5.41
CA ALA A 15 -0.56 17.44 6.05
C ALA A 15 -1.51 18.48 6.65
N ASP A 16 -2.80 18.12 6.69
CA ASP A 16 -3.87 18.88 7.32
C ASP A 16 -4.60 17.98 8.32
N LEU A 17 -4.32 18.16 9.60
CA LEU A 17 -4.96 17.40 10.67
C LEU A 17 -6.45 17.72 10.80
N ALA A 18 -6.84 18.99 10.62
CA ALA A 18 -8.23 19.41 10.75
C ALA A 18 -9.10 18.85 9.63
N GLY A 19 -8.56 18.79 8.40
CA GLY A 19 -9.20 18.17 7.24
C GLY A 19 -8.98 16.67 7.11
N ASN A 20 -8.19 16.04 7.99
CA ASN A 20 -7.79 14.63 7.92
C ASN A 20 -7.21 14.24 6.54
N ALA A 21 -6.28 15.06 6.04
CA ALA A 21 -5.65 14.90 4.75
C ALA A 21 -4.12 14.98 4.85
N PHE A 22 -3.41 14.42 3.86
CA PHE A 22 -1.95 14.48 3.76
C PHE A 22 -1.43 15.62 2.88
N LEU A 23 -2.33 16.50 2.41
CA LEU A 23 -2.06 17.58 1.46
C LEU A 23 -2.87 18.82 1.84
N GLY A 24 -2.37 20.01 1.48
CA GLY A 24 -3.09 21.28 1.61
C GLY A 24 -3.01 21.96 2.98
N GLY A 25 -2.26 21.41 3.92
CA GLY A 25 -2.04 21.99 5.25
C GLY A 25 -0.59 22.36 5.54
N ASN A 26 -0.28 22.57 6.81
CA ASN A 26 1.04 22.98 7.32
C ASN A 26 1.54 22.10 8.48
N ASP A 27 0.94 20.92 8.66
CA ASP A 27 1.31 19.96 9.69
C ASP A 27 2.39 18.98 9.20
N VAL A 28 3.15 18.43 10.16
CA VAL A 28 4.10 17.33 9.90
C VAL A 28 3.43 15.99 10.22
N ALA A 29 3.43 15.07 9.26
CA ALA A 29 2.87 13.73 9.44
C ALA A 29 3.77 12.62 8.89
N LEU A 30 3.68 11.43 9.49
CA LEU A 30 4.30 10.21 8.99
C LEU A 30 3.28 9.40 8.19
N MET A 31 3.60 9.12 6.93
CA MET A 31 2.76 8.36 6.02
C MET A 31 3.39 6.99 5.73
N ALA A 32 2.63 5.93 5.98
CA ALA A 32 3.01 4.58 5.57
C ALA A 32 2.82 4.42 4.06
N ILE A 33 3.89 4.10 3.34
CA ILE A 33 3.83 3.80 1.90
C ILE A 33 3.41 2.33 1.73
N PRO A 34 2.25 2.04 1.11
CA PRO A 34 1.84 0.67 0.85
C PRO A 34 2.82 -0.04 -0.07
N GLU A 35 3.02 -1.34 0.16
CA GLU A 35 3.83 -2.14 -0.75
C GLU A 35 3.08 -2.32 -2.09
N PRO A 36 3.68 -1.94 -3.24
CA PRO A 36 3.01 -1.98 -4.54
C PRO A 36 2.53 -3.38 -4.96
N ALA A 37 3.07 -4.43 -4.34
CA ALA A 37 2.94 -5.79 -4.83
C ALA A 37 1.79 -6.60 -4.19
N SER A 38 1.20 -6.18 -3.06
CA SER A 38 0.24 -7.04 -2.35
C SER A 38 -1.01 -7.35 -3.19
N LEU A 39 -1.58 -6.33 -3.84
CA LEU A 39 -2.73 -6.51 -4.75
C LEU A 39 -2.35 -7.27 -6.03
N ALA A 40 -1.16 -7.02 -6.57
CA ALA A 40 -0.66 -7.71 -7.76
C ALA A 40 -0.42 -9.21 -7.49
N LEU A 41 0.14 -9.54 -6.32
CA LEU A 41 0.34 -10.92 -5.87
C LEU A 41 -0.98 -11.63 -5.63
N LEU A 42 -1.96 -10.95 -5.02
CA LEU A 42 -3.30 -11.51 -4.83
C LEU A 42 -3.99 -11.79 -6.17
N ALA A 43 -3.91 -10.84 -7.11
CA ALA A 43 -4.46 -11.02 -8.46
C ALA A 43 -3.78 -12.18 -9.21
N LEU A 44 -2.45 -12.28 -9.13
CA LEU A 44 -1.69 -13.38 -9.73
C LEU A 44 -2.08 -14.73 -9.11
N ALA A 45 -2.20 -14.80 -7.78
CA ALA A 45 -2.62 -16.01 -7.08
C ALA A 45 -4.04 -16.44 -7.50
N GLY A 46 -4.98 -15.49 -7.61
CA GLY A 46 -6.33 -15.74 -8.10
C GLY A 46 -6.32 -16.28 -9.54
N LEU A 47 -5.52 -15.68 -10.43
CA LEU A 47 -5.38 -16.14 -11.81
C LEU A 47 -4.81 -17.57 -11.89
N LEU A 48 -3.79 -17.88 -11.08
CA LEU A 48 -3.21 -19.22 -11.02
C LEU A 48 -4.19 -20.26 -10.47
N ALA A 49 -4.99 -19.91 -9.46
CA ALA A 49 -6.03 -20.77 -8.93
C ALA A 49 -7.12 -21.09 -9.97
N LEU A 50 -7.58 -20.08 -10.71
CA LEU A 50 -8.53 -20.24 -11.82
C LEU A 50 -7.96 -21.14 -12.93
N ARG A 51 -6.71 -20.92 -13.32
CA ARG A 51 -6.01 -21.76 -14.30
C ARG A 51 -5.90 -23.21 -13.84
N ARG A 52 -5.61 -23.45 -12.57
CA ARG A 52 -5.55 -24.82 -12.01
C ARG A 52 -6.92 -25.50 -12.04
N ARG A 53 -8.00 -24.78 -11.71
CA ARG A 53 -9.36 -25.32 -11.78
C ARG A 53 -9.74 -25.71 -13.21
N ALA A 54 -9.47 -24.85 -14.19
CA ALA A 54 -9.80 -25.10 -15.60
C ALA A 54 -9.02 -26.28 -16.22
N ARG A 55 -7.86 -26.64 -15.65
CA ARG A 55 -7.06 -27.79 -16.11
C ARG A 55 -7.47 -29.13 -15.49
N ASN A 56 -8.17 -29.08 -14.36
CA ASN A 56 -8.59 -30.25 -13.59
C ASN A 56 -10.10 -30.56 -13.75
N ALA A 57 -10.80 -29.78 -14.58
CA ALA A 57 -12.17 -30.01 -15.01
C ALA A 57 -12.15 -30.56 -16.43
#